data_AF-A0A1B4VC27-F1
#
_entry.id   AF-A0A1B4VC27-F1
#
_cell.length_a   1.000
_cell.length_b   1.000
_cell.length_c   1.000
_cell.angle_alpha   90.00
_cell.angle_beta   90.00
_cell.angle_gamma   90.00
#
_symmetry.space_group_name_H-M   'P 1'
#
loop_
_entity.id
_entity.type
_entity.pdbx_description
1 polymer ?
#
loop_
_entity_poly.entity_id
_entity_poly.type
_entity_poly.pdbx_seq_one_letter_code
_entity_poly.pdbx_strand_id
1 'polypeptide(L)'
;MHLFLRDRRPRWLSALLGSAAVLAALAVALAWLRIDLPELHDVVAGWNGPEAQSGADASPAGDAPAGSADIGSQIALARTYAELGQRADGLQLLERLALQHPQDGEIAFARASLLGQGSDPNELETAYDLYDVAVAHSPRLGTLARLHQGVIRARLGDADGALRIWRQQLALQPEEPYRSLFEEAIARAGVTLSDG
;
A
#
# COMPACT_ATOMS: atom_id res chain seq x y z
N MET A 1 -24.08 42.21 -61.43
CA MET A 1 -22.69 42.03 -60.98
C MET A 1 -22.73 41.32 -59.63
N HIS A 2 -22.86 39.99 -59.62
CA HIS A 2 -23.06 39.19 -58.41
C HIS A 2 -21.75 38.52 -57.95
N LEU A 3 -21.43 38.72 -56.67
CA LEU A 3 -20.30 38.21 -55.90
C LEU A 3 -20.28 36.68 -55.82
N PHE A 4 -19.12 36.08 -56.09
CA PHE A 4 -18.82 34.67 -55.84
C PHE A 4 -17.70 34.58 -54.79
N LEU A 5 -18.05 34.63 -53.50
CA LEU A 5 -17.13 34.32 -52.41
C LEU A 5 -17.17 32.81 -52.17
N ARG A 6 -16.15 32.11 -52.67
CA ARG A 6 -15.97 30.67 -52.51
C ARG A 6 -15.26 30.43 -51.18
N ASP A 7 -16.03 30.07 -50.15
CA ASP A 7 -15.53 29.72 -48.82
C ASP A 7 -14.70 28.43 -48.92
N ARG A 8 -13.37 28.53 -48.76
CA ARG A 8 -12.45 27.38 -48.65
C ARG A 8 -12.03 27.24 -47.19
N ARG A 9 -12.83 26.53 -46.40
CA ARG A 9 -12.38 26.07 -45.09
C ARG A 9 -11.41 24.88 -45.26
N PRO A 10 -10.21 24.91 -44.67
CA PRO A 10 -9.23 23.88 -44.88
C PRO A 10 -9.47 22.66 -43.96
N ARG A 11 -9.40 21.46 -44.54
CA ARG A 11 -9.80 20.16 -43.94
C ARG A 11 -8.85 19.63 -42.85
N TRP A 12 -7.82 20.37 -42.45
CA TRP A 12 -6.84 19.92 -41.44
C TRP A 12 -7.26 20.20 -39.99
N LEU A 13 -8.32 20.99 -39.76
CA LEU A 13 -8.85 21.25 -38.42
C LEU A 13 -9.60 20.06 -37.79
N SER A 14 -9.96 19.03 -38.56
CA SER A 14 -10.67 17.84 -38.05
C SER A 14 -9.75 16.79 -37.42
N ALA A 15 -8.42 16.90 -37.59
CA ALA A 15 -7.47 15.88 -37.15
C ALA A 15 -6.91 16.11 -35.74
N LEU A 16 -7.00 17.33 -35.20
CA LEU A 16 -6.43 17.68 -33.89
C LEU A 16 -7.42 17.54 -32.72
N LEU A 17 -8.73 17.53 -33.00
CA LEU A 17 -9.77 17.35 -31.98
C LEU A 17 -9.94 15.88 -31.53
N GLY A 18 -9.53 14.92 -32.35
CA GLY A 18 -9.57 13.50 -31.98
C GLY A 18 -8.52 13.12 -30.94
N SER A 19 -7.32 13.72 -30.98
CA SER A 19 -6.18 13.33 -30.15
C SER A 19 -6.35 13.73 -28.69
N ALA A 20 -6.90 14.92 -28.43
CA ALA A 20 -7.14 15.40 -27.06
C ALA A 20 -8.29 14.63 -26.38
N ALA A 21 -9.33 14.28 -27.13
CA ALA A 21 -10.45 13.48 -26.60
C ALA A 21 -10.03 12.04 -26.29
N VAL A 22 -9.17 11.44 -27.11
CA VAL A 22 -8.62 10.09 -26.85
C VAL A 22 -7.69 10.11 -25.64
N LEU A 23 -6.81 11.12 -25.49
CA LEU A 23 -5.94 11.23 -24.33
C LEU A 23 -6.71 11.55 -23.04
N ALA A 24 -7.75 12.38 -23.10
CA ALA A 24 -8.63 12.63 -21.96
C ALA A 24 -9.44 11.38 -21.59
N ALA A 25 -9.96 10.63 -22.57
CA ALA A 25 -10.63 9.37 -22.32
C ALA A 25 -9.68 8.30 -21.76
N LEU A 26 -8.41 8.28 -22.18
CA LEU A 26 -7.39 7.37 -21.65
C LEU A 26 -7.00 7.75 -20.21
N ALA A 27 -6.85 9.04 -19.91
CA ALA A 27 -6.55 9.52 -18.56
C ALA A 27 -7.73 9.30 -17.60
N VAL A 28 -8.96 9.46 -18.09
CA VAL A 28 -10.18 9.09 -17.35
C VAL A 28 -10.21 7.58 -17.17
N ALA A 29 -10.04 6.75 -18.20
CA ALA A 29 -10.00 5.29 -18.07
C ALA A 29 -8.91 4.79 -17.11
N LEU A 30 -7.72 5.40 -17.12
CA LEU A 30 -6.63 5.10 -16.18
C LEU A 30 -6.94 5.59 -14.75
N ALA A 31 -7.72 6.66 -14.60
CA ALA A 31 -8.21 7.12 -13.30
C ALA A 31 -9.36 6.25 -12.75
N TRP A 32 -10.16 5.61 -13.62
CA TRP A 32 -11.22 4.65 -13.25
C TRP A 32 -10.68 3.24 -12.97
N LEU A 33 -9.48 2.89 -13.46
CA LEU A 33 -8.77 1.65 -13.13
C LEU A 33 -8.03 1.68 -11.78
N ARG A 34 -8.25 2.74 -11.00
CA ARG A 34 -7.66 2.90 -9.68
C ARG A 34 -8.50 2.08 -8.71
N ILE A 35 -8.08 0.85 -8.47
CA ILE A 35 -8.58 -0.02 -7.40
C ILE A 35 -8.46 0.77 -6.09
N ASP A 36 -9.54 1.44 -5.70
CA ASP A 36 -9.65 2.12 -4.42
C ASP A 36 -10.07 1.04 -3.42
N LEU A 37 -9.13 0.62 -2.58
CA LEU A 37 -9.32 -0.33 -1.48
C LEU A 37 -9.31 0.42 -0.13
N PRO A 38 -10.16 1.46 0.09
CA PRO A 38 -10.09 2.27 1.29
C PRO A 38 -10.40 1.45 2.55
N GLU A 39 -11.30 0.48 2.47
CA GLU A 39 -11.68 -0.32 3.65
C GLU A 39 -10.63 -1.36 4.07
N LEU A 40 -9.90 -1.98 3.12
CA LEU A 40 -8.76 -2.82 3.49
C LEU A 40 -7.59 -1.96 3.98
N HIS A 41 -7.44 -0.75 3.45
CA HIS A 41 -6.49 0.20 4.01
C HIS A 41 -6.86 0.50 5.46
N ASP A 42 -8.12 0.72 5.83
CA ASP A 42 -8.51 1.02 7.21
C ASP A 42 -8.41 -0.19 8.15
N VAL A 43 -8.74 -1.41 7.68
CA VAL A 43 -8.59 -2.62 8.50
C VAL A 43 -7.13 -2.97 8.73
N VAL A 44 -6.27 -2.76 7.73
CA VAL A 44 -4.86 -3.12 7.83
C VAL A 44 -4.00 -1.96 8.36
N ALA A 45 -4.34 -0.69 8.09
CA ALA A 45 -3.78 0.48 8.76
C ALA A 45 -4.25 0.59 10.22
N GLY A 46 -5.45 0.08 10.53
CA GLY A 46 -5.98 -0.07 11.88
C GLY A 46 -5.42 -1.27 12.65
N TRP A 47 -4.51 -2.06 12.07
CA TRP A 47 -3.80 -3.10 12.81
C TRP A 47 -2.88 -2.47 13.85
N ASN A 48 -3.28 -2.57 15.13
CA ASN A 48 -2.55 -2.05 16.28
C ASN A 48 -1.41 -2.95 16.78
N GLY A 49 -0.97 -3.93 15.98
CA GLY A 49 -0.06 -4.97 16.46
C GLY A 49 -0.72 -5.91 17.48
N PRO A 50 -0.22 -7.14 17.66
CA PRO A 50 -0.39 -7.79 18.95
C PRO A 50 0.43 -6.96 19.95
N GLU A 51 -0.27 -6.32 20.88
CA GLU A 51 0.27 -5.94 22.18
C GLU A 51 1.08 -4.63 22.28
N ALA A 52 0.33 -3.54 22.38
CA ALA A 52 0.45 -2.64 23.54
C ALA A 52 0.08 -3.33 24.88
N GLN A 53 0.33 -4.64 25.01
CA GLN A 53 0.28 -5.43 26.23
C GLN A 53 1.72 -5.84 26.50
N SER A 54 2.50 -4.90 27.04
CA SER A 54 3.68 -5.26 27.78
C SER A 54 3.24 -6.09 29.00
N GLY A 55 3.12 -7.40 28.85
CA GLY A 55 3.49 -8.29 29.95
C GLY A 55 4.96 -7.98 30.22
N ALA A 56 5.35 -7.34 31.31
CA ALA A 56 5.24 -7.91 32.64
C ALA A 56 5.47 -9.43 32.58
N ASP A 57 6.63 -9.85 32.07
CA ASP A 57 7.42 -10.92 32.67
C ASP A 57 8.85 -11.00 32.06
N ALA A 58 9.78 -10.44 32.84
CA ALA A 58 11.16 -10.88 33.10
C ALA A 58 12.26 -10.79 32.02
N SER A 59 13.06 -9.71 32.13
CA SER A 59 14.44 -9.84 32.64
C SER A 59 14.82 -8.57 33.42
N PRO A 60 15.51 -8.69 34.57
CA PRO A 60 15.79 -7.53 35.41
C PRO A 60 17.05 -6.79 34.98
N ALA A 61 16.96 -5.46 35.10
CA ALA A 61 18.02 -4.49 35.37
C ALA A 61 19.18 -4.34 34.35
N GLY A 62 19.22 -3.14 33.78
CA GLY A 62 20.42 -2.55 33.19
C GLY A 62 20.13 -1.12 32.72
N ASP A 63 19.97 -0.20 33.67
CA ASP A 63 20.11 1.27 33.53
C ASP A 63 19.95 1.85 32.11
N ALA A 64 18.74 1.81 31.55
CA ALA A 64 18.46 2.59 30.35
C ALA A 64 18.32 4.08 30.76
N PRO A 65 19.17 4.99 30.25
CA PRO A 65 19.07 6.41 30.57
C PRO A 65 17.70 6.93 30.12
N ALA A 66 17.19 7.95 30.83
CA ALA A 66 15.88 8.58 30.64
C ALA A 66 15.65 9.30 29.28
N GLY A 67 16.22 8.77 28.19
CA GLY A 67 16.09 9.23 26.82
C GLY A 67 16.04 8.12 25.75
N SER A 68 16.05 6.82 26.10
CA SER A 68 15.77 5.76 25.13
C SER A 68 14.26 5.53 25.03
N ALA A 69 13.60 6.21 24.09
CA ALA A 69 12.24 5.84 23.74
C ALA A 69 12.22 4.38 23.26
N ASP A 70 11.30 3.59 23.81
CA ASP A 70 11.07 2.21 23.39
C ASP A 70 10.73 2.17 21.87
N ILE A 71 11.26 1.18 21.14
CA ILE A 71 11.11 1.09 19.68
C ILE A 71 9.63 1.06 19.30
N GLY A 72 8.79 0.34 20.06
CA GLY A 72 7.35 0.30 19.85
C GLY A 72 6.71 1.68 19.98
N SER A 73 7.14 2.47 20.97
CA SER A 73 6.67 3.85 21.14
C SER A 73 7.08 4.78 19.99
N GLN A 74 8.28 4.57 19.41
CA GLN A 74 8.73 5.36 18.27
C GLN A 74 8.01 4.96 16.97
N ILE A 75 7.69 3.67 16.80
CA ILE A 75 6.82 3.20 15.70
C ILE A 75 5.42 3.81 15.83
N ALA A 76 4.84 3.79 17.03
CA ALA A 76 3.55 4.42 17.29
C ALA A 76 3.56 5.92 16.97
N LEU A 77 4.61 6.64 17.38
CA LEU A 77 4.80 8.04 17.03
C LEU A 77 4.85 8.27 15.51
N ALA A 78 5.58 7.42 14.76
CA ALA A 78 5.63 7.52 13.31
C ALA A 78 4.24 7.36 12.66
N ARG A 79 3.40 6.49 13.22
CA ARG A 79 2.01 6.32 12.77
C ARG A 79 1.17 7.55 13.09
N THR A 80 1.29 8.10 14.29
CA THR A 80 0.62 9.36 14.66
C THR A 80 0.99 10.50 13.72
N TYR A 81 2.26 10.60 13.31
CA TYR A 81 2.64 11.57 12.28
C TYR A 81 1.84 11.38 10.98
N ALA A 82 1.70 10.15 10.50
CA ALA A 82 0.92 9.87 9.31
C ALA A 82 -0.57 10.19 9.46
N GLU A 83 -1.17 9.85 10.60
CA GLU A 83 -2.57 10.17 10.92
C GLU A 83 -2.83 11.68 10.94
N LEU A 84 -1.83 12.47 11.35
CA LEU A 84 -1.87 13.93 11.34
C LEU A 84 -1.56 14.53 9.95
N GLY A 85 -1.44 13.71 8.91
CA GLY A 85 -1.07 14.14 7.55
C GLY A 85 0.41 14.44 7.37
N GLN A 86 1.24 14.20 8.39
CA GLN A 86 2.70 14.37 8.39
C GLN A 86 3.41 13.05 8.02
N ARG A 87 2.90 12.35 7.00
CA ARG A 87 3.43 11.04 6.57
C ARG A 87 4.95 11.04 6.31
N ALA A 88 5.47 12.13 5.74
CA ALA A 88 6.89 12.28 5.46
C ALA A 88 7.74 12.22 6.75
N ASP A 89 7.29 12.87 7.82
CA ASP A 89 7.97 12.87 9.12
C ASP A 89 7.95 11.47 9.76
N GLY A 90 6.81 10.77 9.64
CA GLY A 90 6.68 9.37 10.06
C GLY A 90 7.64 8.44 9.30
N LEU A 91 7.74 8.57 7.98
CA LEU A 91 8.68 7.81 7.17
C LEU A 91 10.14 8.11 7.53
N GLN A 92 10.49 9.37 7.73
CA GLN A 92 11.84 9.77 8.12
C GLN A 92 12.22 9.23 9.51
N LEU A 93 11.27 9.17 10.45
CA LEU A 93 11.48 8.53 11.74
C LEU A 93 11.76 7.03 11.55
N LEU A 94 10.90 6.31 10.82
CA LEU A 94 11.06 4.87 10.59
C LEU A 94 12.34 4.52 9.82
N GLU A 95 12.77 5.37 8.89
CA GLU A 95 14.04 5.19 8.20
C GLU A 95 15.24 5.29 9.15
N ARG A 96 15.24 6.27 10.06
CA ARG A 96 16.29 6.39 11.08
C ARG A 96 16.30 5.18 12.01
N LEU A 97 15.13 4.67 12.39
CA LEU A 97 15.02 3.47 13.21
C LEU A 97 15.57 2.24 12.47
N ALA A 98 15.24 2.08 11.19
CA ALA A 98 15.72 0.97 10.37
C ALA A 98 17.25 0.98 10.21
N LEU A 99 17.87 2.17 10.15
CA LEU A 99 19.32 2.30 10.12
C LEU A 99 19.97 1.86 11.45
N GLN A 100 19.31 2.10 12.58
CA GLN A 100 19.80 1.72 13.91
C GLN A 100 19.52 0.26 14.25
N HIS A 101 18.42 -0.28 13.72
CA HIS A 101 17.90 -1.62 14.01
C HIS A 101 17.56 -2.35 12.69
N PRO A 102 18.55 -2.69 11.85
CA PRO A 102 18.32 -3.21 10.50
C PRO A 102 17.67 -4.59 10.43
N GLN A 103 17.62 -5.31 11.55
CA GLN A 103 17.03 -6.65 11.65
C GLN A 103 15.71 -6.64 12.44
N ASP A 104 15.14 -5.47 12.69
CA ASP A 104 13.85 -5.36 13.37
C ASP A 104 12.71 -5.46 12.36
N GLY A 105 11.98 -6.58 12.41
CA GLY A 105 10.87 -6.84 11.50
C GLY A 105 9.66 -5.92 11.71
N GLU A 106 9.45 -5.39 12.92
CA GLU A 106 8.34 -4.47 13.20
C GLU A 106 8.61 -3.08 12.60
N ILE A 107 9.86 -2.61 12.66
CA ILE A 107 10.27 -1.38 11.97
C ILE A 107 10.11 -1.53 10.45
N ALA A 108 10.57 -2.65 9.89
CA ALA A 108 10.42 -2.94 8.46
C ALA A 108 8.94 -2.98 8.05
N PHE A 109 8.10 -3.66 8.83
CA PHE A 109 6.65 -3.73 8.61
C PHE A 109 6.00 -2.35 8.69
N ALA A 110 6.26 -1.57 9.74
CA ALA A 110 5.69 -0.25 9.91
C ALA A 110 6.08 0.69 8.75
N ARG A 111 7.34 0.64 8.30
CA ARG A 111 7.81 1.40 7.13
C ARG A 111 7.13 0.93 5.85
N ALA A 112 7.00 -0.38 5.65
CA ALA A 112 6.30 -0.97 4.52
C ALA A 112 4.83 -0.53 4.48
N SER A 113 4.12 -0.58 5.61
CA SER A 113 2.74 -0.14 5.71
C SER A 113 2.60 1.33 5.35
N LEU A 114 3.50 2.18 5.87
CA LEU A 114 3.44 3.62 5.63
C LEU A 114 3.79 4.00 4.18
N LEU A 115 4.79 3.35 3.60
CA LEU A 115 5.10 3.45 2.16
C LEU A 115 3.90 2.98 1.33
N GLY A 116 3.31 1.86 1.71
CA GLY A 116 2.13 1.26 1.12
C GLY A 116 0.89 2.15 1.15
N GLN A 117 0.80 3.22 1.93
CA GLN A 117 -0.33 4.17 1.86
C GLN A 117 -0.19 5.17 0.70
N GLY A 118 1.03 5.37 0.20
CA GLY A 118 1.33 6.29 -0.90
C GLY A 118 0.79 5.78 -2.23
N SER A 119 0.78 6.65 -3.25
CA SER A 119 0.37 6.29 -4.63
C SER A 119 1.55 6.18 -5.59
N ASP A 120 2.78 6.43 -5.14
CA ASP A 120 3.97 6.32 -5.97
C ASP A 120 4.32 4.84 -6.20
N PRO A 121 4.34 4.36 -7.46
CA PRO A 121 4.72 2.98 -7.77
C PRO A 121 6.05 2.54 -7.17
N ASN A 122 7.04 3.44 -7.05
CA ASN A 122 8.33 3.10 -6.46
C ASN A 122 8.22 2.89 -4.94
N GLU A 123 7.41 3.70 -4.25
CA GLU A 123 7.12 3.49 -2.82
C GLU A 123 6.38 2.17 -2.61
N LEU A 124 5.45 1.82 -3.52
CA LEU A 124 4.69 0.57 -3.46
C LEU A 124 5.57 -0.66 -3.64
N GLU A 125 6.47 -0.68 -4.63
CA GLU A 125 7.43 -1.78 -4.79
C GLU A 125 8.38 -1.86 -3.59
N THR A 126 8.85 -0.71 -3.08
CA THR A 126 9.68 -0.69 -1.84
C THR A 126 8.92 -1.28 -0.65
N ALA A 127 7.63 -0.95 -0.51
CA ALA A 127 6.78 -1.53 0.53
C ALA A 127 6.62 -3.04 0.38
N TYR A 128 6.43 -3.52 -0.86
CA TYR A 128 6.31 -4.95 -1.15
C TYR A 128 7.54 -5.73 -0.67
N ASP A 129 8.74 -5.24 -0.97
CA ASP A 129 10.00 -5.86 -0.58
C ASP A 129 10.26 -5.78 0.92
N LEU A 130 9.90 -4.66 1.56
CA LEU A 130 10.04 -4.50 3.01
C LEU A 130 9.15 -5.45 3.80
N TYR A 131 8.03 -5.89 3.25
CA TYR A 131 7.24 -6.96 3.87
C TYR A 131 8.01 -8.27 3.93
N ASP A 132 8.79 -8.63 2.91
CA ASP A 132 9.62 -9.83 2.97
C ASP A 132 10.71 -9.71 4.05
N VAL A 133 11.31 -8.53 4.20
CA VAL A 133 12.24 -8.22 5.31
C VAL A 133 11.54 -8.38 6.66
N ALA A 134 10.32 -7.86 6.79
CA ALA A 134 9.53 -7.99 8.01
C ALA A 134 9.27 -9.45 8.38
N VAL A 135 8.89 -10.29 7.41
CA VAL A 135 8.66 -11.73 7.66
C VAL A 135 9.94 -12.46 8.00
N ALA A 136 11.06 -12.12 7.35
CA ALA A 136 12.35 -12.76 7.59
C ALA A 136 12.82 -12.57 9.04
N HIS A 137 12.52 -11.41 9.64
CA HIS A 137 12.93 -11.07 11.00
C HIS A 137 11.84 -11.27 12.06
N SER A 138 10.58 -11.23 11.67
CA SER A 138 9.41 -11.44 12.53
C SER A 138 8.38 -12.33 11.83
N PRO A 139 8.55 -13.67 11.84
CA PRO A 139 7.67 -14.60 11.12
C PRO A 139 6.18 -14.49 11.47
N ARG A 140 5.86 -14.00 12.68
CA ARG A 140 4.49 -13.71 13.13
C ARG A 140 3.75 -12.69 12.25
N LEU A 141 4.49 -11.84 11.54
CA LEU A 141 3.94 -10.83 10.64
C LEU A 141 3.57 -11.43 9.26
N GLY A 142 3.92 -12.69 9.00
CA GLY A 142 3.81 -13.34 7.69
C GLY A 142 2.44 -13.22 7.04
N THR A 143 1.37 -13.48 7.80
CA THR A 143 0.03 -13.41 7.23
C THR A 143 -0.35 -11.98 6.84
N LEU A 144 -0.13 -11.01 7.73
CA LEU A 144 -0.49 -9.62 7.44
C LEU A 144 0.38 -9.03 6.33
N ALA A 145 1.66 -9.38 6.31
CA ALA A 145 2.58 -9.06 5.23
C ALA A 145 2.05 -9.56 3.87
N ARG A 146 1.60 -10.82 3.80
CA ARG A 146 0.98 -11.40 2.59
C ARG A 146 -0.28 -10.66 2.16
N LEU A 147 -1.14 -10.28 3.12
CA LEU A 147 -2.35 -9.53 2.84
C LEU A 147 -2.00 -8.19 2.16
N HIS A 148 -1.07 -7.43 2.76
CA HIS A 148 -0.59 -6.16 2.21
C HIS A 148 0.13 -6.29 0.87
N GLN A 149 0.99 -7.30 0.71
CA GLN A 149 1.69 -7.56 -0.54
C GLN A 149 0.71 -7.79 -1.70
N GLY A 150 -0.38 -8.52 -1.47
CA GLY A 150 -1.43 -8.66 -2.48
C GLY A 150 -2.17 -7.34 -2.76
N VAL A 151 -2.46 -6.53 -1.75
CA VAL A 151 -3.05 -5.19 -1.94
C VAL A 151 -2.15 -4.31 -2.78
N ILE A 152 -0.84 -4.33 -2.51
CA ILE A 152 0.17 -3.59 -3.29
C ILE A 152 0.19 -4.05 -4.74
N ARG A 153 0.23 -5.38 -5.00
CA ARG A 153 0.20 -5.90 -6.38
C ARG A 153 -1.06 -5.47 -7.13
N ALA A 154 -2.23 -5.54 -6.49
CA ALA A 154 -3.46 -5.05 -7.10
C ALA A 154 -3.37 -3.55 -7.45
N ARG A 155 -2.82 -2.73 -6.55
CA ARG A 155 -2.66 -1.28 -6.77
C ARG A 155 -1.60 -0.92 -7.82
N LEU A 156 -0.64 -1.80 -8.05
CA LEU A 156 0.31 -1.73 -9.15
C LEU A 156 -0.28 -2.24 -10.49
N GLY A 157 -1.56 -2.65 -10.50
CA GLY A 157 -2.26 -3.18 -11.68
C GLY A 157 -2.04 -4.68 -11.91
N ASP A 158 -1.33 -5.37 -11.04
CA ASP A 158 -1.12 -6.82 -11.09
C ASP A 158 -2.17 -7.56 -10.24
N ALA A 159 -3.42 -7.52 -10.70
CA ALA A 159 -4.54 -8.19 -10.03
C ALA A 159 -4.38 -9.72 -9.98
N ASP A 160 -3.81 -10.32 -11.03
CA ASP A 160 -3.53 -11.76 -11.07
C ASP A 160 -2.45 -12.16 -10.05
N GLY A 161 -1.41 -11.35 -9.90
CA GLY A 161 -0.39 -11.50 -8.86
C GLY A 161 -0.99 -11.39 -7.46
N ALA A 162 -1.87 -10.40 -7.23
CA ALA A 162 -2.58 -10.24 -5.96
C ALA A 162 -3.43 -11.47 -5.60
N LEU A 163 -4.26 -11.94 -6.54
CA LEU A 163 -5.09 -13.14 -6.38
C LEU A 163 -4.25 -14.37 -6.05
N ARG A 164 -3.09 -14.52 -6.69
CA ARG A 164 -2.18 -15.62 -6.44
C ARG A 164 -1.63 -15.60 -5.01
N ILE A 165 -1.22 -14.43 -4.52
CA ILE A 165 -0.71 -14.25 -3.14
C ILE A 165 -1.78 -14.64 -2.13
N TRP A 166 -2.98 -14.09 -2.25
CA TRP A 166 -4.07 -14.34 -1.30
C TRP A 166 -4.57 -15.78 -1.32
N ARG A 167 -4.78 -16.36 -2.52
CA ARG A 167 -5.19 -17.77 -2.65
C ARG A 167 -4.14 -18.72 -2.12
N GLN A 168 -2.85 -18.44 -2.35
CA GLN A 168 -1.78 -19.26 -1.80
C GLN A 168 -1.77 -19.20 -0.27
N GLN A 169 -1.98 -18.03 0.34
CA GLN A 169 -2.05 -17.91 1.80
C GLN A 169 -3.22 -18.75 2.36
N LEU A 170 -4.41 -18.64 1.78
CA LEU A 170 -5.58 -19.43 2.21
C LEU A 170 -5.42 -20.94 1.98
N ALA A 171 -4.69 -21.33 0.94
CA ALA A 171 -4.39 -22.75 0.68
C ALA A 171 -3.38 -23.32 1.70
N LEU A 172 -2.39 -22.51 2.11
CA LEU A 172 -1.38 -22.91 3.10
C LEU A 172 -1.94 -22.90 4.53
N GLN A 173 -2.81 -21.95 4.84
CA GLN A 173 -3.41 -21.76 6.17
C GLN A 173 -4.94 -21.65 6.04
N PRO A 174 -5.64 -22.79 5.89
CA PRO A 174 -7.10 -22.77 5.74
C PRO A 174 -7.84 -22.17 6.93
N GLU A 175 -7.29 -22.28 8.14
CA GLU A 175 -7.86 -21.76 9.40
C GLU A 175 -7.16 -20.46 9.87
N GLU A 176 -6.64 -19.66 8.93
CA GLU A 176 -5.98 -18.38 9.23
C GLU A 176 -6.97 -17.38 9.87
N PRO A 177 -6.63 -16.76 11.03
CA PRO A 177 -7.46 -15.75 11.70
C PRO A 177 -7.99 -14.62 10.80
N TYR A 178 -7.22 -14.22 9.79
CA TYR A 178 -7.57 -13.14 8.85
C TYR A 178 -8.26 -13.64 7.57
N ARG A 179 -8.76 -14.89 7.53
CA ARG A 179 -9.37 -15.51 6.34
C ARG A 179 -10.40 -14.63 5.65
N SER A 180 -11.30 -13.99 6.40
CA SER A 180 -12.35 -13.13 5.85
C SER A 180 -11.77 -11.97 5.03
N LEU A 181 -10.64 -11.39 5.45
CA LEU A 181 -9.98 -10.30 4.73
C LEU A 181 -9.39 -10.77 3.41
N PHE A 182 -8.82 -11.98 3.38
CA PHE A 182 -8.34 -12.57 2.12
C PHE A 182 -9.48 -12.91 1.17
N GLU A 183 -10.56 -13.50 1.67
CA GLU A 183 -11.73 -13.83 0.86
C GLU A 183 -12.39 -12.57 0.26
N GLU A 184 -12.50 -11.51 1.06
CA GLU A 184 -12.95 -10.20 0.61
C GLU A 184 -12.04 -9.59 -0.45
N ALA A 185 -10.72 -9.61 -0.22
CA ALA A 185 -9.74 -9.12 -1.19
C ALA A 185 -9.82 -9.88 -2.52
N ILE A 186 -9.97 -11.21 -2.47
CA ILE A 186 -10.15 -12.07 -3.65
C ILE A 186 -11.46 -11.73 -4.38
N ALA A 187 -12.56 -11.58 -3.66
CA ALA A 187 -13.86 -11.27 -4.25
C ALA A 187 -13.81 -9.94 -5.01
N ARG A 188 -13.25 -8.89 -4.40
CA ARG A 188 -13.12 -7.56 -5.03
C ARG A 188 -12.22 -7.59 -6.27
N ALA A 189 -11.06 -8.25 -6.19
CA ALA A 189 -10.17 -8.38 -7.34
C ALA A 189 -10.73 -9.28 -8.47
N GLY A 190 -11.63 -10.21 -8.14
CA GLY A 190 -12.32 -11.03 -9.13
C GLY A 190 -13.35 -10.25 -9.95
N VAL A 191 -14.09 -9.34 -9.31
CA VAL A 191 -15.09 -8.48 -9.99
C VAL A 191 -14.44 -7.56 -11.02
N THR A 192 -13.28 -6.97 -10.68
CA THR A 192 -12.56 -6.08 -11.61
C THR A 192 -12.02 -6.79 -12.84
N LEU A 193 -11.72 -8.10 -12.77
CA LEU A 193 -11.28 -8.88 -13.94
C LEU A 193 -12.44 -9.31 -14.85
N SER A 194 -13.67 -9.41 -14.32
CA SER A 194 -14.84 -9.79 -15.13
C SER A 194 -15.44 -8.64 -15.93
N ASP A 195 -15.12 -7.39 -15.58
CA ASP A 195 -15.71 -6.19 -16.16
C ASP A 195 -14.81 -5.51 -17.24
N GLY A 196 -13.62 -6.05 -17.51
CA GLY A 196 -12.66 -5.55 -18.52
C GLY A 196 -12.56 -6.40 -19.78
#